data_AF-A0A5R9AEU2-F1
#
_entry.id   AF-A0A5R9AEU2-F1
#
_cell.length_a   1.000
_cell.length_b   1.000
_cell.length_c   1.000
_cell.angle_alpha   90.00
_cell.angle_beta   90.00
_cell.angle_gamma   90.00
#
_symmetry.space_group_name_H-M   'P 1'
#
loop_
_entity.id
_entity.type
_entity.pdbx_description
1 polymer ?
#
loop_
_entity_poly.entity_id
_entity_poly.type
_entity_poly.pdbx_seq_one_letter_code
_entity_poly.pdbx_strand_id
1 'polypeptide(L)' 'MRNRALTTGGKGIIVDVIAKGLPIIYSNSVFSKTNGYENSGVLGENCRFLQEVDGDQEAIKTLAETIKN' A
#
# COMPACT_ATOMS: atom_id res chain seq x y z
N MET A 1 -0.91 -12.97 -21.14
CA MET A 1 -1.62 -11.67 -21.18
C MET A 1 -0.97 -10.75 -20.17
N ARG A 2 -0.37 -9.66 -20.64
CA ARG A 2 0.57 -8.80 -19.89
C ARG A 2 -0.22 -7.68 -19.21
N ASN A 3 -0.03 -7.48 -17.90
CA ASN A 3 -0.73 -6.57 -16.97
C ASN A 3 -0.81 -5.07 -17.38
N ARG A 4 -1.34 -4.74 -18.56
CA ARG A 4 -1.49 -3.36 -19.04
C ARG A 4 -2.51 -2.56 -18.22
N ALA A 5 -3.53 -3.21 -17.65
CA ALA A 5 -4.55 -2.53 -16.84
C ALA A 5 -3.95 -1.84 -15.60
N LEU A 6 -2.97 -2.48 -14.96
CA LEU A 6 -2.32 -1.96 -13.74
C LEU A 6 -1.37 -0.80 -14.01
N THR A 7 -0.93 -0.60 -15.27
CA THR A 7 0.01 0.46 -15.65
C THR A 7 -0.66 1.72 -16.20
N THR A 8 -1.95 1.65 -16.52
CA THR A 8 -2.70 2.75 -17.20
C THR A 8 -3.70 3.44 -16.27
N GLY A 9 -4.08 2.82 -15.14
CA GLY A 9 -4.90 3.42 -14.09
C GLY A 9 -4.10 4.12 -12.98
N GLY A 10 -4.80 4.60 -11.94
CA GLY A 10 -4.22 5.31 -10.78
C GLY A 10 -3.19 4.51 -9.96
N LYS A 11 -2.83 5.01 -8.77
CA LYS A 11 -1.86 4.33 -7.89
C LYS A 11 -2.37 2.93 -7.52
N GLY A 12 -1.58 1.89 -7.80
CA GLY A 12 -1.99 0.51 -7.59
C GLY A 12 -0.90 -0.36 -6.98
N ILE A 13 -1.28 -1.13 -5.97
CA ILE A 13 -0.47 -2.18 -5.33
C ILE A 13 -1.30 -3.47 -5.21
N ILE A 14 -0.63 -4.62 -5.12
CA ILE A 14 -1.27 -5.91 -4.81
C ILE A 14 -0.55 -6.50 -3.61
N VAL A 15 -1.32 -7.03 -2.66
CA VAL A 15 -0.82 -7.70 -1.45
C VAL A 15 -1.16 -9.18 -1.47
N ASP A 16 -0.29 -10.00 -0.88
CA ASP A 16 -0.62 -11.38 -0.56
C ASP A 16 -1.38 -11.43 0.77
N VAL A 17 -2.67 -11.78 0.71
CA VAL A 17 -3.55 -11.85 1.87
C VAL A 17 -3.39 -13.12 2.72
N ILE A 18 -2.71 -14.14 2.18
CA ILE A 18 -2.45 -15.41 2.87
C ILE A 18 -1.13 -15.33 3.64
N ALA A 19 -0.17 -14.56 3.12
CA ALA A 19 1.12 -14.36 3.77
C ALA A 19 0.98 -13.52 5.06
N LYS A 20 1.73 -13.93 6.10
CA LYS A 20 1.79 -13.21 7.37
C LYS A 20 2.32 -11.80 7.12
N GLY A 21 1.58 -10.80 7.59
CA GLY A 21 1.99 -9.40 7.49
C GLY A 21 1.56 -8.70 6.21
N LEU A 22 0.73 -9.32 5.35
CA LEU A 22 0.15 -8.68 4.16
C LEU A 22 1.18 -7.98 3.26
N PRO A 23 2.26 -8.67 2.85
CA PRO A 23 3.33 -8.06 2.07
C PRO A 23 2.84 -7.62 0.69
N ILE A 24 3.32 -6.48 0.23
CA ILE A 24 3.10 -6.02 -1.14
C ILE A 24 3.91 -6.90 -2.10
N ILE A 25 3.25 -7.55 -3.05
CA ILE A 25 3.88 -8.40 -4.07
C ILE A 25 3.97 -7.73 -5.44
N TYR A 26 3.32 -6.58 -5.60
CA TYR A 26 3.39 -5.78 -6.82
C TYR A 26 3.06 -4.31 -6.53
N SER A 27 3.77 -3.40 -7.20
CA SER A 27 3.48 -1.97 -7.24
C SER A 27 3.70 -1.42 -8.65
N ASN A 28 2.83 -0.52 -9.09
CA ASN A 28 2.97 0.13 -10.40
C ASN A 28 3.90 1.35 -10.34
N SER A 29 4.43 1.80 -11.48
CA SER A 29 5.32 2.96 -11.53
C SER A 29 4.63 4.28 -11.15
N VAL A 30 3.31 4.35 -11.27
CA VAL A 30 2.50 5.50 -10.83
C VAL A 30 2.57 5.65 -9.31
N PHE A 31 2.49 4.55 -8.55
CA PHE A 31 2.63 4.54 -7.10
C PHE A 31 3.96 5.17 -6.67
N SER A 32 5.08 4.70 -7.21
CA SER A 32 6.41 5.24 -6.87
C SER A 32 6.53 6.72 -7.16
N LYS A 33 6.06 7.16 -8.34
CA LYS A 33 6.14 8.56 -8.76
C LYS A 33 5.38 9.50 -7.85
N THR A 34 4.23 9.08 -7.30
CA THR A 34 3.41 9.98 -6.47
C THR A 34 3.75 9.94 -4.99
N ASN A 35 4.22 8.81 -4.48
CA ASN A 35 4.50 8.67 -3.04
C ASN A 35 6.00 8.79 -2.73
N GLY A 36 6.88 8.87 -3.73
CA GLY A 36 8.32 9.04 -3.55
C GLY A 36 9.10 7.77 -3.18
N TYR A 37 8.41 6.63 -3.00
CA TYR A 37 9.04 5.35 -2.70
C TYR A 37 9.44 4.60 -3.96
N GLU A 38 10.68 4.14 -4.04
CA GLU A 38 11.09 3.20 -5.09
C GLU A 38 10.39 1.85 -4.91
N ASN A 39 9.98 1.23 -6.03
CA ASN A 39 9.34 -0.09 -6.02
C ASN A 39 10.15 -1.15 -5.26
N SER A 40 11.48 -1.10 -5.35
CA SER A 40 12.40 -1.99 -4.64
C SER A 40 12.27 -1.91 -3.12
N GLY A 41 11.95 -0.74 -2.57
CA GLY A 41 11.78 -0.52 -1.13
C GLY A 41 10.37 -0.77 -0.61
N VAL A 42 9.44 -1.18 -1.48
CA VAL A 42 8.02 -1.34 -1.15
C VAL A 42 7.58 -2.80 -1.26
N LEU A 43 8.21 -3.57 -2.16
CA LEU A 43 7.93 -5.00 -2.29
C LEU A 43 8.37 -5.75 -1.01
N GLY A 44 7.50 -6.62 -0.51
CA GLY A 44 7.71 -7.37 0.73
C GLY A 44 7.27 -6.64 2.00
N GLU A 45 7.03 -5.33 1.93
CA GLU A 45 6.62 -4.52 3.08
C GLU A 45 5.09 -4.50 3.25
N ASN A 46 4.64 -4.27 4.48
CA ASN A 46 3.24 -4.02 4.76
C ASN A 46 2.87 -2.57 4.42
N CYS A 47 1.85 -2.36 3.58
CA CYS A 47 1.39 -1.04 3.13
C CYS A 47 1.10 -0.01 4.27
N ARG A 48 0.90 -0.46 5.51
CA ARG A 48 0.72 0.39 6.70
C ARG A 48 1.90 1.34 6.93
N PHE A 49 3.09 1.10 6.38
CA PHE A 49 4.19 2.07 6.44
C PHE A 49 3.81 3.45 5.86
N LEU A 50 2.88 3.50 4.90
CA LEU A 50 2.37 4.76 4.33
C LEU A 50 1.60 5.59 5.37
N GLN A 51 1.08 4.95 6.41
CA GLN A 51 0.39 5.61 7.52
C GLN A 51 1.37 6.10 8.58
N GLU A 52 2.56 5.50 8.69
CA GLU A 52 3.52 5.82 9.76
C GLU A 52 4.21 7.17 9.56
N VAL A 53 4.31 7.67 8.32
CA VAL A 53 4.85 9.01 8.02
C VAL A 53 3.93 10.14 8.50
N ASP A 54 2.64 9.83 8.69
CA ASP A 54 1.60 10.75 9.18
C ASP A 54 0.83 10.12 10.36
N GLY A 55 1.56 9.34 11.18
CA GLY A 55 1.00 8.37 12.13
C GLY A 55 0.23 8.94 13.33
N ASP A 56 0.19 10.27 13.49
CA ASP A 56 -0.64 10.95 14.52
C ASP A 56 -1.92 11.57 13.94
N GLN A 57 -2.41 11.01 12.83
CA GLN A 57 -3.74 11.35 12.35
C GLN A 57 -4.81 10.72 13.25
N GLU A 58 -5.53 11.56 14.01
CA GLU A 58 -6.71 11.16 14.79
C GLU A 58 -7.71 10.33 13.97
N ALA A 59 -7.83 10.60 12.67
CA ALA A 59 -8.68 9.85 11.75
C ALA A 59 -8.32 8.36 11.67
N ILE A 60 -7.03 7.99 11.77
CA ILE A 60 -6.58 6.59 11.76
C ILE A 60 -7.06 5.89 13.04
N LYS A 61 -6.96 6.57 14.19
CA LYS A 61 -7.43 6.05 15.48
C LYS A 61 -8.95 5.84 15.45
N THR A 62 -9.70 6.84 15.01
CA THR A 62 -11.18 6.76 14.87
C THR A 62 -11.62 5.61 13.95
N LEU A 63 -10.97 5.43 12.81
CA LEU A 63 -11.29 4.34 11.87
C LEU A 63 -11.01 2.96 12.49
N ALA A 64 -9.86 2.80 13.15
CA ALA A 64 -9.47 1.55 13.78
C ALA A 64 -10.42 1.14 14.92
N GLU A 65 -10.90 2.11 15.71
CA GLU A 65 -11.89 1.88 16.77
C GLU A 65 -13.25 1.48 16.20
N THR A 66 -13.67 2.12 15.10
CA THR A 66 -14.98 1.84 14.47
C THR A 66 -15.08 0.43 13.89
N ILE A 67 -13.97 -0.12 13.36
CA ILE A 67 -13.93 -1.47 12.77
C ILE A 67 -13.77 -2.57 13.83
N LYS A 68 -13.37 -2.23 15.06
CA LYS A 68 -13.18 -3.19 16.16
C LYS A 68 -14.49 -3.59 16.88
N ASN A 69 -15.60 -2.92 16.60
CA ASN A 69 -16.95 -3.27 17.09
C ASN A 69 -17.73 -4.10 16.05
#